data_AF-A0A7Y2JAB1-F1
#
_entry.id   AF-A0A7Y2JAB1-F1
#
_cell.length_a   1.000
_cell.length_b   1.000
_cell.length_c   1.000
_cell.angle_alpha   90.00
_cell.angle_beta   90.00
_cell.angle_gamma   90.00
#
_symmetry.space_group_name_H-M   'P 1'
#
loop_
_entity.id
_entity.type
_entity.pdbx_description
1 polymer ?
#
loop_
_entity_poly.entity_id
_entity_poly.type
_entity_poly.pdbx_seq_one_letter_code
_entity_poly.pdbx_strand_id
1 'polypeptide(L)'
;MMNKYLSAILLVILSIQVSISQDLTFEAYNPKSTLVVPGDSILKARFPFIDVHGHQYRMPEQDLAPVVAAMDTLNMAIMVNLSGRSGDELVKSLNNVKTNFPGRFVLFCNINFEGAGAEGWIEEKVKQLREDVKQGAVGLKVYKSLGLRNKDFEGKRLAIDDPRLDPIWATCGELGIPV
;
A
#
# COMPACT_ATOMS: atom_id res chain seq x y z
N MET A 1 -54.81 -37.82 30.88
CA MET A 1 -54.53 -36.39 30.61
C MET A 1 -53.04 -36.04 30.70
N MET A 2 -52.26 -36.64 31.61
CA MET A 2 -50.82 -36.38 31.80
C MET A 2 -49.94 -36.53 30.54
N ASN A 3 -50.17 -37.55 29.69
CA ASN A 3 -49.37 -37.78 28.47
C ASN A 3 -49.55 -36.71 27.38
N LYS A 4 -50.68 -35.99 27.33
CA LYS A 4 -50.91 -34.92 26.35
C LYS A 4 -50.11 -33.66 26.69
N TYR A 5 -50.01 -33.34 27.98
CA TYR A 5 -49.17 -32.23 28.47
C TYR A 5 -47.68 -32.54 28.33
N LEU A 6 -47.28 -33.79 28.57
CA LEU A 6 -45.90 -34.23 28.38
C LEU A 6 -45.45 -34.12 26.91
N SER A 7 -46.31 -34.51 25.98
CA SER A 7 -46.03 -34.41 24.53
C SER A 7 -45.98 -32.95 24.06
N ALA A 8 -46.85 -32.08 24.59
CA ALA A 8 -46.84 -30.65 24.28
C ALA A 8 -45.58 -29.94 24.82
N ILE A 9 -45.16 -30.28 26.05
CA ILE A 9 -43.91 -29.77 26.65
C ILE A 9 -42.70 -30.21 25.83
N LEU A 10 -42.66 -31.49 25.41
CA LEU A 10 -41.57 -32.00 24.57
C LEU A 10 -41.52 -31.27 23.21
N LEU A 11 -42.67 -30.99 22.59
CA LEU A 11 -42.75 -30.24 21.33
C LEU A 11 -42.25 -28.80 21.47
N VAL A 12 -42.57 -28.14 22.59
CA VAL A 12 -42.11 -26.78 22.90
C VAL A 12 -40.60 -26.75 23.15
N ILE A 13 -40.05 -27.72 23.89
CA ILE A 13 -38.60 -27.81 24.12
C ILE A 13 -37.85 -28.03 22.80
N LEU A 14 -38.38 -28.88 21.91
CA LEU A 14 -37.76 -29.15 20.61
C LEU A 14 -37.75 -27.91 19.71
N SER A 15 -38.81 -27.09 19.76
CA SER A 15 -38.90 -25.85 18.96
C SER A 15 -38.02 -24.71 19.50
N ILE A 16 -37.76 -24.67 20.82
CA ILE A 16 -36.78 -23.76 21.42
C ILE A 16 -35.35 -24.11 20.97
N GLN A 17 -35.01 -25.40 20.87
CA GLN A 17 -33.68 -25.85 20.42
C GLN A 17 -33.41 -25.52 18.94
N VAL A 18 -34.43 -25.55 18.08
CA VAL A 18 -34.29 -25.16 16.66
C VAL A 18 -34.06 -23.65 16.48
N SER A 19 -34.43 -22.83 17.47
CA SER A 19 -34.30 -21.38 17.41
C SER A 19 -32.94 -20.84 17.86
N ILE A 20 -32.07 -21.68 18.44
CA ILE A 20 -30.67 -21.33 18.67
C ILE A 20 -29.89 -21.66 17.38
N SER A 21 -30.06 -20.80 16.37
CA SER A 21 -29.17 -20.75 15.22
C SER A 21 -27.74 -20.49 15.72
N GLN A 22 -26.74 -21.07 15.07
CA GLN A 22 -25.34 -20.79 15.37
C GLN A 22 -25.04 -19.33 15.02
N ASP A 23 -24.85 -18.46 16.02
CA ASP A 23 -24.38 -17.09 15.83
C ASP A 23 -22.89 -17.10 15.45
N LEU A 24 -22.61 -17.29 14.16
CA LEU A 24 -21.28 -17.05 13.60
C LEU A 24 -21.19 -15.58 13.20
N THR A 25 -20.54 -14.75 14.03
CA THR A 25 -20.30 -13.35 13.68
C THR A 25 -19.23 -13.24 12.59
N PHE A 26 -19.22 -12.11 11.89
CA PHE A 26 -18.19 -11.82 10.88
C PHE A 26 -16.77 -11.89 11.47
N GLU A 27 -16.59 -11.45 12.71
CA GLU A 27 -15.32 -11.46 13.43
C GLU A 27 -14.91 -12.87 13.88
N ALA A 28 -15.90 -13.73 14.18
CA ALA A 28 -15.67 -15.13 14.57
C ALA A 28 -15.42 -16.04 13.35
N TYR A 29 -15.75 -15.59 12.14
CA TYR A 29 -15.53 -16.35 10.92
C TYR A 29 -14.05 -16.33 10.50
N ASN A 30 -13.31 -17.36 10.92
CA ASN A 30 -11.92 -17.60 10.54
C ASN A 30 -11.77 -18.97 9.85
N PRO A 31 -12.25 -19.11 8.60
CA PRO A 31 -12.18 -20.38 7.89
C PRO A 31 -10.72 -20.79 7.69
N LYS A 32 -10.39 -22.03 8.07
CA LYS A 32 -9.08 -22.59 7.74
C LYS A 32 -9.00 -22.76 6.23
N SER A 33 -7.91 -22.27 5.63
CA SER A 33 -7.63 -22.51 4.22
C SER A 33 -7.66 -24.01 3.94
N THR A 34 -8.47 -24.41 2.96
CA THR A 34 -8.53 -25.78 2.46
C THR A 34 -7.58 -26.02 1.29
N LEU A 35 -6.77 -25.00 0.92
CA LEU A 35 -5.77 -25.12 -0.13
C LEU A 35 -4.64 -26.04 0.33
N VAL A 36 -4.64 -27.27 -0.19
CA VAL A 36 -3.53 -28.21 -0.05
C VAL A 36 -2.67 -28.09 -1.28
N VAL A 37 -1.45 -27.59 -1.12
CA VAL A 37 -0.44 -27.56 -2.19
C VAL A 37 0.50 -28.75 -1.98
N PRO A 38 0.58 -29.71 -2.91
CA PRO A 38 1.55 -30.81 -2.82
C PRO A 38 3.00 -30.29 -2.87
N GLY A 39 3.88 -30.84 -2.03
CA GLY A 39 5.31 -30.51 -2.01
C GLY A 39 5.75 -29.68 -0.80
N ASP A 40 7.01 -29.26 -0.81
CA ASP A 40 7.63 -28.48 0.26
C ASP A 40 7.29 -26.99 0.18
N SER A 41 7.19 -26.34 1.33
CA SER A 41 7.04 -24.89 1.42
C SER A 41 8.32 -24.16 0.99
N ILE A 42 8.26 -23.45 -0.13
CA ILE A 42 9.36 -22.62 -0.62
C ILE A 42 9.24 -21.22 -0.04
N LEU A 43 10.08 -20.91 0.96
CA LEU A 43 10.05 -19.62 1.68
C LEU A 43 11.15 -18.64 1.25
N LYS A 44 12.12 -19.10 0.44
CA LYS A 44 13.23 -18.31 -0.07
C LYS A 44 13.32 -18.44 -1.58
N ALA A 45 13.40 -17.32 -2.29
CA ALA A 45 13.50 -17.34 -3.74
C ALA A 45 14.85 -17.94 -4.18
N ARG A 46 14.82 -18.78 -5.23
CA ARG A 46 16.02 -19.42 -5.79
C ARG A 46 17.02 -18.38 -6.33
N PHE A 47 16.50 -17.31 -6.92
CA PHE A 47 17.29 -16.21 -7.47
C PHE A 47 16.98 -14.91 -6.73
N PRO A 48 17.95 -13.99 -6.61
CA PRO A 48 17.68 -12.68 -6.05
C PRO A 48 16.61 -11.95 -6.86
N PHE A 49 15.69 -11.27 -6.18
CA PHE A 49 14.61 -10.53 -6.83
C PHE A 49 14.47 -9.12 -6.27
N ILE A 50 13.72 -8.30 -7.01
CA ILE A 50 13.36 -6.94 -6.63
C ILE A 50 11.88 -6.92 -6.24
N ASP A 51 11.57 -6.46 -5.04
CA ASP A 51 10.20 -6.15 -4.65
C ASP A 51 9.86 -4.74 -5.11
N VAL A 52 8.94 -4.64 -6.05
CA VAL A 52 8.51 -3.36 -6.64
C VAL A 52 7.42 -2.64 -5.84
N HIS A 53 6.96 -3.21 -4.71
CA HIS A 53 5.86 -2.67 -3.93
C HIS A 53 6.11 -2.67 -2.41
N GLY A 54 7.13 -1.93 -1.99
CA GLY A 54 7.42 -1.69 -0.57
C GLY A 54 6.82 -0.39 -0.03
N HIS A 55 6.53 -0.36 1.28
CA HIS A 55 6.11 0.84 1.99
C HIS A 55 6.88 1.03 3.30
N GLN A 56 7.81 1.99 3.32
CA GLN A 56 8.55 2.41 4.50
C GLN A 56 8.29 3.91 4.73
N TYR A 57 7.21 4.23 5.45
CA TYR A 57 6.71 5.60 5.58
C TYR A 57 7.57 6.51 6.45
N ARG A 58 8.37 5.93 7.33
CA ARG A 58 9.22 6.64 8.32
C ARG A 58 10.70 6.46 8.01
N MET A 59 11.01 6.19 6.74
CA MET A 59 12.37 5.93 6.27
C MET A 59 13.40 7.02 6.61
N PRO A 60 13.08 8.31 6.85
CA PRO A 60 14.07 9.27 7.34
C PRO A 60 14.73 8.87 8.67
N GLU A 61 13.97 8.38 9.65
CA GLU A 61 14.48 8.01 10.99
C GLU A 61 14.35 6.52 11.34
N GLN A 62 13.79 5.71 10.44
CA GLN A 62 13.57 4.28 10.67
C GLN A 62 14.89 3.51 10.73
N ASP A 63 15.00 2.61 11.71
CA ASP A 63 15.98 1.53 11.68
C ASP A 63 15.62 0.53 10.57
N LEU A 64 16.49 0.46 9.56
CA LEU A 64 16.31 -0.38 8.38
C LEU A 64 16.80 -1.82 8.61
N ALA A 65 17.55 -2.10 9.68
CA ALA A 65 18.14 -3.41 9.92
C ALA A 65 17.09 -4.55 10.00
N PRO A 66 15.95 -4.40 10.71
CA PRO A 66 14.92 -5.43 10.73
C PRO A 66 14.29 -5.69 9.35
N VAL A 67 14.16 -4.65 8.53
CA VAL A 67 13.61 -4.77 7.17
C VAL A 67 14.58 -5.55 6.30
N VAL A 68 15.86 -5.18 6.32
CA VAL A 68 16.90 -5.87 5.55
C VAL A 68 17.07 -7.32 5.99
N ALA A 69 17.02 -7.59 7.30
CA ALA A 69 17.04 -8.95 7.81
C ALA A 69 15.88 -9.80 7.24
N ALA A 70 14.66 -9.25 7.19
CA ALA A 70 13.52 -9.91 6.54
C ALA A 70 13.74 -10.10 5.04
N MET A 71 14.27 -9.10 4.33
CA MET A 71 14.62 -9.21 2.90
C MET A 71 15.60 -10.38 2.64
N ASP A 72 16.60 -10.55 3.50
CA ASP A 72 17.61 -11.61 3.37
C ASP A 72 17.01 -13.01 3.53
N THR A 73 15.98 -13.17 4.39
CA THR A 73 15.25 -14.44 4.52
C THR A 73 14.57 -14.87 3.21
N LEU A 74 14.14 -13.88 2.41
CA LEU A 74 13.40 -14.10 1.17
C LEU A 74 14.33 -14.25 -0.05
N ASN A 75 15.61 -13.87 0.06
CA ASN A 75 16.50 -13.58 -1.09
C ASN A 75 16.05 -12.34 -1.89
N MET A 76 15.48 -11.34 -1.21
CA MET A 76 15.13 -10.07 -1.81
C MET A 76 16.37 -9.17 -1.86
N ALA A 77 16.83 -8.83 -3.06
CA ALA A 77 17.99 -7.98 -3.27
C ALA A 77 17.67 -6.52 -2.98
N ILE A 78 16.61 -6.01 -3.61
CA ILE A 78 16.23 -4.60 -3.59
C ILE A 78 14.74 -4.47 -3.28
N MET A 79 14.40 -3.52 -2.42
CA MET A 79 13.02 -3.07 -2.22
C MET A 79 12.83 -1.68 -2.83
N VAL A 80 11.81 -1.55 -3.67
CA VAL A 80 11.30 -0.26 -4.13
C VAL A 80 10.36 0.29 -3.06
N ASN A 81 10.76 1.35 -2.37
CA ASN A 81 9.90 2.06 -1.44
C ASN A 81 9.01 3.07 -2.18
N LEU A 82 7.71 2.78 -2.25
CA LEU A 82 6.68 3.59 -2.88
C LEU A 82 6.18 4.74 -2.00
N SER A 83 6.76 4.92 -0.80
CA SER A 83 6.45 5.98 0.15
C SER A 83 7.63 6.93 0.35
N GLY A 84 8.39 7.24 -0.71
CA GLY A 84 9.58 8.09 -0.62
C GLY A 84 9.31 9.56 -0.31
N ARG A 85 8.05 10.02 -0.34
CA ARG A 85 7.67 11.42 -0.12
C ARG A 85 8.32 12.33 -1.17
N SER A 86 8.68 13.53 -0.78
CA SER A 86 9.23 14.57 -1.64
C SER A 86 10.07 15.55 -0.82
N GLY A 87 10.90 16.34 -1.49
CA GLY A 87 11.72 17.38 -0.87
C GLY A 87 12.61 16.81 0.24
N ASP A 88 12.69 17.54 1.36
CA ASP A 88 13.60 17.20 2.46
C ASP A 88 13.36 15.79 3.04
N GLU A 89 12.12 15.32 3.09
CA GLU A 89 11.81 13.98 3.62
C GLU A 89 12.35 12.87 2.71
N LEU A 90 12.28 13.08 1.39
CA LEU A 90 12.90 12.18 0.42
C LEU A 90 14.42 12.19 0.58
N VAL A 91 15.03 13.38 0.67
CA VAL A 91 16.48 13.55 0.82
C VAL A 91 16.98 12.86 2.09
N LYS A 92 16.30 13.04 3.22
CA LYS A 92 16.64 12.33 4.47
C LYS A 92 16.52 10.81 4.32
N SER A 93 15.46 10.32 3.67
CA SER A 93 15.28 8.89 3.41
C SER A 93 16.41 8.31 2.55
N LEU A 94 16.77 9.02 1.48
CA LEU A 94 17.90 8.64 0.60
C LEU A 94 19.23 8.62 1.38
N ASN A 95 19.46 9.61 2.23
CA ASN A 95 20.65 9.65 3.09
C ASN A 95 20.66 8.51 4.12
N ASN A 96 19.53 8.17 4.73
CA ASN A 96 19.43 7.03 5.65
C ASN A 96 19.78 5.71 4.94
N VAL A 97 19.21 5.48 3.75
CA VAL A 97 19.54 4.29 2.92
C VAL A 97 21.01 4.28 2.54
N LYS A 98 21.54 5.39 2.03
CA LYS A 98 22.95 5.48 1.60
C LYS A 98 23.93 5.22 2.74
N THR A 99 23.60 5.68 3.95
CA THR A 99 24.47 5.54 5.13
C THR A 99 24.45 4.13 5.68
N ASN A 100 23.26 3.52 5.79
CA ASN A 100 23.10 2.28 6.55
C ASN A 100 23.03 1.02 5.67
N PHE A 101 22.37 1.09 4.51
CA PHE A 101 22.15 -0.07 3.63
C PHE A 101 22.18 0.32 2.15
N PRO A 102 23.32 0.83 1.63
CA PRO A 102 23.43 1.27 0.24
C PRO A 102 23.10 0.11 -0.72
N GLY A 103 22.26 0.41 -1.72
CA GLY A 103 21.87 -0.56 -2.75
C GLY A 103 20.78 -1.56 -2.34
N ARG A 104 20.27 -1.53 -1.10
CA ARG A 104 19.14 -2.39 -0.67
C ARG A 104 17.77 -1.77 -0.92
N PHE A 105 17.71 -0.45 -1.09
CA PHE A 105 16.46 0.27 -1.35
C PHE A 105 16.62 1.25 -2.51
N VAL A 106 15.55 1.41 -3.27
CA VAL A 106 15.36 2.53 -4.20
C VAL A 106 14.03 3.19 -3.89
N LEU A 107 13.93 4.51 -4.10
CA LEU A 107 12.78 5.30 -3.65
C LEU A 107 12.04 5.89 -4.83
N PHE A 108 10.71 5.77 -4.79
CA PHE A 108 9.82 6.53 -5.66
C PHE A 108 9.33 7.77 -4.88
N CYS A 109 9.41 8.92 -5.53
CA CYS A 109 8.87 10.18 -4.99
C CYS A 109 7.34 10.21 -5.12
N ASN A 110 6.72 11.18 -4.46
CA ASN A 110 5.27 11.37 -4.46
C ASN A 110 4.89 12.82 -4.72
N ILE A 111 3.73 13.01 -5.35
CA ILE A 111 3.11 14.32 -5.54
C ILE A 111 1.82 14.39 -4.72
N ASN A 112 1.59 15.54 -4.08
CA ASN A 112 0.29 15.87 -3.51
C ASN A 112 -0.60 16.50 -4.60
N PHE A 113 -1.67 15.79 -4.95
CA PHE A 113 -2.64 16.22 -5.97
C PHE A 113 -3.76 17.12 -5.43
N GLU A 114 -3.82 17.35 -4.12
CA GLU A 114 -4.84 18.23 -3.54
C GLU A 114 -4.63 19.69 -3.97
N GLY A 115 -5.72 20.37 -4.33
CA GLY A 115 -5.70 21.75 -4.79
C GLY A 115 -5.18 21.91 -6.23
N ALA A 116 -5.16 20.82 -7.02
CA ALA A 116 -4.73 20.87 -8.41
C ALA A 116 -5.48 21.97 -9.20
N GLY A 117 -4.76 22.66 -10.07
CA GLY A 117 -5.29 23.77 -10.87
C GLY A 117 -5.28 25.15 -10.21
N ALA A 118 -4.83 25.27 -8.96
CA ALA A 118 -4.52 26.57 -8.36
C ALA A 118 -3.37 27.26 -9.12
N GLU A 119 -3.31 28.59 -9.06
CA GLU A 119 -2.26 29.38 -9.70
C GLU A 119 -0.86 28.94 -9.22
N GLY A 120 0.04 28.65 -10.16
CA GLY A 120 1.42 28.22 -9.88
C GLY A 120 1.57 26.77 -9.39
N TRP A 121 0.48 26.03 -9.21
CA TRP A 121 0.51 24.68 -8.62
C TRP A 121 1.28 23.69 -9.51
N ILE A 122 1.04 23.70 -10.82
CA ILE A 122 1.64 22.72 -11.72
C ILE A 122 3.14 22.99 -11.90
N GLU A 123 3.54 24.26 -11.97
CA GLU A 123 4.93 24.69 -12.04
C GLU A 123 5.69 24.27 -10.78
N GLU A 124 5.07 24.40 -9.61
CA GLU A 124 5.61 23.92 -8.34
C GLU A 124 5.80 22.40 -8.33
N LYS A 125 4.79 21.62 -8.76
CA LYS A 125 4.88 20.15 -8.80
C LYS A 125 5.90 19.62 -9.80
N VAL A 126 5.98 20.22 -10.99
CA VAL A 126 7.00 19.86 -11.98
C VAL A 126 8.40 20.20 -11.46
N LYS A 127 8.58 21.37 -10.83
CA LYS A 127 9.87 21.74 -10.24
C LYS A 127 10.26 20.78 -9.12
N GLN A 128 9.32 20.46 -8.23
CA GLN A 128 9.53 19.52 -7.13
C GLN A 128 9.95 18.14 -7.67
N LEU A 129 9.21 17.60 -8.65
CA LEU A 129 9.50 16.30 -9.28
C LEU A 129 10.92 16.25 -9.88
N ARG A 130 11.32 17.29 -10.61
CA ARG A 130 12.68 17.36 -11.19
C ARG A 130 13.76 17.36 -10.12
N GLU A 131 13.55 18.11 -9.03
CA GLU A 131 14.51 18.12 -7.92
C GLU A 131 14.53 16.77 -7.19
N ASP A 132 13.37 16.17 -6.91
CA ASP A 132 13.27 14.86 -6.27
C ASP A 132 14.03 13.77 -7.05
N VAL A 133 13.89 13.76 -8.39
CA VAL A 133 14.63 12.84 -9.27
C VAL A 133 16.12 13.14 -9.28
N LYS A 134 16.50 14.42 -9.38
CA LYS A 134 17.90 14.85 -9.32
C LYS A 134 18.58 14.44 -8.00
N GLN A 135 17.84 14.42 -6.89
CA GLN A 135 18.34 13.97 -5.60
C GLN A 135 18.49 12.44 -5.51
N GLY A 136 17.79 11.68 -6.37
CA GLY A 136 17.96 10.23 -6.51
C GLY A 136 16.68 9.41 -6.44
N ALA A 137 15.48 10.03 -6.48
CA ALA A 137 14.28 9.26 -6.72
C ALA A 137 14.33 8.62 -8.11
N VAL A 138 13.94 7.34 -8.19
CA VAL A 138 14.03 6.55 -9.43
C VAL A 138 12.68 6.36 -10.12
N GLY A 139 11.63 7.00 -9.62
CA GLY A 139 10.27 6.86 -10.09
C GLY A 139 9.32 7.81 -9.39
N LEU A 140 8.14 8.01 -9.98
CA LEU A 140 7.02 8.70 -9.35
C LEU A 140 6.01 7.65 -8.94
N LYS A 141 5.46 7.72 -7.74
CA LYS A 141 4.31 6.90 -7.36
C LYS A 141 3.09 7.77 -7.12
N VAL A 142 1.97 7.34 -7.70
CA VAL A 142 0.65 7.93 -7.51
C VAL A 142 -0.13 7.18 -6.40
N TYR A 143 -0.71 7.93 -5.46
CA TYR A 143 -1.61 7.34 -4.45
C TYR A 143 -3.02 7.14 -5.03
N LYS A 144 -3.71 6.11 -4.54
CA LYS A 144 -5.12 5.79 -4.84
C LYS A 144 -6.09 6.94 -4.57
N SER A 145 -5.66 7.96 -3.82
CA SER A 145 -6.46 9.15 -3.56
C SER A 145 -6.73 9.95 -4.84
N LEU A 146 -5.83 9.92 -5.83
CA LEU A 146 -6.08 10.50 -7.15
C LEU A 146 -7.20 9.71 -7.84
N GLY A 147 -8.22 10.40 -8.33
CA GLY A 147 -9.43 9.78 -8.90
C GLY A 147 -10.49 9.35 -7.89
N LEU A 148 -10.12 9.08 -6.63
CA LEU A 148 -11.08 8.66 -5.60
C LEU A 148 -11.52 9.78 -4.66
N ARG A 149 -10.60 10.64 -4.21
CA ARG A 149 -10.86 11.60 -3.12
C ARG A 149 -10.16 12.94 -3.25
N ASN A 150 -9.01 13.02 -3.92
CA ASN A 150 -8.32 14.29 -4.09
C ASN A 150 -9.22 15.29 -4.81
N LYS A 151 -9.18 16.55 -4.38
CA LYS A 151 -9.96 17.62 -4.96
C LYS A 151 -9.07 18.64 -5.64
N ASP A 152 -9.61 19.25 -6.69
CA ASP A 152 -9.01 20.43 -7.31
C ASP A 152 -9.23 21.68 -6.45
N PHE A 153 -8.68 22.81 -6.90
CA PHE A 153 -8.78 24.09 -6.19
C PHE A 153 -10.23 24.60 -6.00
N GLU A 154 -11.18 24.11 -6.79
CA GLU A 154 -12.61 24.42 -6.68
C GLU A 154 -13.35 23.44 -5.74
N GLY A 155 -12.64 22.46 -5.16
CA GLY A 155 -13.21 21.44 -4.30
C GLY A 155 -13.92 20.29 -5.04
N LYS A 156 -13.77 20.20 -6.37
CA LYS A 156 -14.32 19.10 -7.18
C LYS A 156 -13.35 17.93 -7.17
N ARG A 157 -13.88 16.70 -7.21
CA ARG A 157 -13.03 15.50 -7.26
C ARG A 157 -12.20 15.51 -8.55
N LEU A 158 -10.88 15.40 -8.40
CA LEU A 158 -9.92 15.41 -9.49
C LEU A 158 -9.93 14.08 -10.24
N ALA A 159 -10.12 14.13 -11.56
CA ALA A 159 -10.05 12.97 -12.43
C ALA A 159 -8.58 12.51 -12.61
N ILE A 160 -8.38 11.22 -12.88
CA ILE A 160 -7.02 10.65 -13.05
C ILE A 160 -6.36 11.12 -14.37
N ASP A 161 -7.17 11.44 -15.37
CA ASP A 161 -6.83 11.86 -16.72
C ASP A 161 -7.09 13.36 -16.93
N ASP A 162 -7.14 14.13 -15.85
CA ASP A 162 -7.31 15.58 -15.93
C ASP A 162 -6.10 16.21 -16.68
N PRO A 163 -6.32 17.02 -17.74
CA PRO A 163 -5.24 17.55 -18.58
C PRO A 163 -4.29 18.48 -17.82
N ARG A 164 -4.71 19.02 -16.67
CA ARG A 164 -3.83 19.81 -15.79
C ARG A 164 -2.69 18.99 -15.21
N LEU A 165 -2.79 17.65 -15.23
CA LEU A 165 -1.77 16.72 -14.74
C LEU A 165 -0.75 16.33 -15.83
N ASP A 166 -1.04 16.57 -17.11
CA ASP A 166 -0.18 16.18 -18.23
C ASP A 166 1.27 16.63 -18.10
N PRO A 167 1.59 17.85 -17.59
CA PRO A 167 2.98 18.27 -17.42
C PRO A 167 3.78 17.39 -16.45
N ILE A 168 3.12 16.73 -15.48
CA ILE A 168 3.76 15.77 -14.57
C ILE A 168 4.19 14.53 -15.36
N TRP A 169 3.27 13.96 -16.16
CA TRP A 169 3.53 12.75 -16.94
C TRP A 169 4.59 12.99 -18.03
N ALA A 170 4.50 14.14 -18.71
CA ALA A 170 5.50 14.57 -19.68
C ALA A 170 6.87 14.70 -19.02
N THR A 171 6.94 15.31 -17.82
CA THR A 171 8.20 15.44 -17.06
C THR A 171 8.76 14.07 -16.66
N CYS A 172 7.94 13.11 -16.24
CA CYS A 172 8.40 11.74 -16.00
C CYS A 172 9.02 11.11 -17.26
N GLY A 173 8.37 11.30 -18.42
CA GLY A 173 8.89 10.83 -19.71
C GLY A 173 10.22 11.48 -20.11
N GLU A 174 10.35 12.81 -19.94
CA GLU A 174 11.59 13.54 -20.20
C GLU A 174 12.74 13.11 -19.28
N LEU A 175 12.44 12.84 -18.01
CA LEU A 175 13.43 12.39 -17.02
C LEU A 175 13.75 10.88 -17.17
N GLY A 176 13.01 10.14 -17.99
CA GLY A 176 13.21 8.71 -18.20
C GLY A 176 12.87 7.85 -16.98
N ILE A 177 11.92 8.30 -16.14
CA ILE A 177 11.51 7.58 -14.94
C ILE A 177 10.13 6.91 -15.10
N PRO A 178 9.89 5.75 -14.47
CA PRO A 178 8.57 5.13 -14.40
C PRO A 178 7.61 5.90 -13.49
N VAL A 179 6.32 5.68 -13.74
CA VAL A 179 5.18 6.08 -12.88
C VAL A 179 4.49 4.82 -12.34
#